data_AF-A0A9R1DG94-F1
#
_entry.id   AF-A0A9R1DG94-F1
#
_cell.length_a   1.000
_cell.length_b   1.000
_cell.length_c   1.000
_cell.angle_alpha   90.00
_cell.angle_beta   90.00
_cell.angle_gamma   90.00
#
_symmetry.space_group_name_H-M   'P 1'
#
loop_
_entity.id
_entity.type
_entity.pdbx_description
1 polymer ?
#
loop_
_entity_poly.entity_id
_entity_poly.type
_entity_poly.pdbx_seq_one_letter_code
_entity_poly.pdbx_strand_id
1 'polypeptide(L)'
;MGGRDRDRELLIPVSAGGGGGSVPRAGDDDDDLDRTVASPSASAALSSTGREAFHKVVRSWASKKFMTGCVILFPIAITFYFTWWFIHFVDGFFSPIYAQLGINIFGLGFITSVTFIFFVGVFMSSWVGASVLGIGEWIIKRMPLVRHIYNASKQISAAISPDQNKQAFKEAVIIRHPRIGEYAFGFITSSVSLQSYSGQEDLYCVYVPTNHLYIGDIFMVNSKDVIRPNLSVREGIEIVVSGGMSMPQILSTLDPHPDLHAIHTDRGGASRS
;
A
#
# COMPACT_ATOMS: atom_id res chain seq x y z
N MET A 1 22.36 17.30 42.74
CA MET A 1 21.51 16.10 42.96
C MET A 1 21.03 15.66 41.58
N GLY A 2 21.42 14.55 40.97
CA GLY A 2 22.07 13.34 41.45
C GLY A 2 21.38 12.13 40.78
N GLY A 3 21.92 11.68 39.64
CA GLY A 3 21.92 10.30 39.14
C GLY A 3 20.59 9.64 38.72
N ARG A 4 20.54 9.21 37.45
CA ARG A 4 20.42 7.79 37.03
C ARG A 4 20.16 7.70 35.51
N ASP A 5 21.24 7.77 34.76
CA ASP A 5 21.34 7.21 33.41
C ASP A 5 22.69 6.49 33.35
N ARG A 6 22.72 5.36 32.64
CA ARG A 6 23.81 4.37 32.48
C ARG A 6 23.65 3.17 33.38
N ASP A 7 23.10 2.11 32.80
CA ASP A 7 23.62 0.75 32.90
C ASP A 7 22.81 -0.14 31.95
N ARG A 8 23.42 -0.51 30.80
CA ARG A 8 23.20 -1.76 30.03
C ARG A 8 23.85 -1.70 28.64
N GLU A 9 25.17 -1.74 28.62
CA GLU A 9 25.93 -2.37 27.54
C GLU A 9 27.01 -3.25 28.16
N LEU A 10 27.45 -4.25 27.38
CA LEU A 10 28.58 -5.19 27.59
C LEU A 10 28.24 -6.58 28.13
N LEU A 11 28.00 -7.51 27.19
CA LEU A 11 28.49 -8.87 27.29
C LEU A 11 29.13 -9.30 25.96
N ILE A 12 30.46 -9.18 25.91
CA ILE A 12 31.34 -9.95 25.01
C ILE A 12 32.33 -10.66 25.93
N PRO A 13 32.51 -12.00 25.85
CA PRO A 13 33.59 -12.65 26.57
C PRO A 13 34.85 -12.70 25.71
N VAL A 14 35.93 -12.10 26.20
CA VAL A 14 37.31 -12.35 25.76
C VAL A 14 37.96 -13.25 26.81
N SER A 15 38.35 -14.46 26.40
CA SER A 15 39.07 -15.42 27.24
C SER A 15 40.57 -15.06 27.26
N ALA A 16 41.13 -14.84 28.44
CA ALA A 16 42.57 -14.69 28.69
C ALA A 16 43.09 -15.90 29.48
N GLY A 17 44.30 -16.36 29.14
CA GLY A 17 44.97 -17.51 29.76
C GLY A 17 46.05 -17.16 30.79
N GLY A 18 46.66 -18.22 31.33
CA GLY A 18 47.84 -18.24 32.22
C GLY A 18 47.49 -18.24 33.72
N GLY A 19 48.08 -19.02 34.62
CA GLY A 19 49.21 -19.95 34.60
C GLY A 19 49.80 -20.08 36.02
N GLY A 20 50.27 -21.28 36.41
CA GLY A 20 51.09 -21.57 37.61
C GLY A 20 50.30 -21.86 38.91
N GLY A 21 50.58 -22.86 39.74
CA GLY A 21 51.67 -23.85 39.85
C GLY A 21 51.96 -24.12 41.33
N SER A 22 51.85 -25.37 41.81
CA SER A 22 52.60 -25.88 42.99
C SER A 22 52.39 -27.39 43.20
N VAL A 23 53.51 -28.08 43.45
CA VAL A 23 53.79 -29.51 43.75
C VAL A 23 54.78 -29.44 44.95
N PRO A 24 54.92 -30.38 45.93
CA PRO A 24 55.31 -31.77 45.66
C PRO A 24 55.07 -32.90 46.71
N ARG A 25 55.56 -34.11 46.30
CA ARG A 25 56.07 -35.30 47.06
C ARG A 25 55.07 -36.43 47.40
N ALA A 26 55.41 -37.73 47.35
CA ALA A 26 56.61 -38.49 46.94
C ALA A 26 56.29 -40.00 46.86
N GLY A 27 57.08 -40.73 46.04
CA GLY A 27 57.47 -42.15 46.19
C GLY A 27 56.54 -43.19 45.56
N ASP A 28 56.98 -44.29 44.96
CA ASP A 28 58.29 -44.78 44.50
C ASP A 28 57.98 -46.09 43.71
N ASP A 29 58.98 -46.62 43.01
CA ASP A 29 59.11 -48.00 42.49
C ASP A 29 58.61 -48.35 41.07
N ASP A 30 59.60 -48.29 40.16
CA ASP A 30 60.14 -49.36 39.28
C ASP A 30 59.42 -49.90 38.02
N ASP A 31 60.16 -49.71 36.91
CA ASP A 31 60.41 -50.58 35.75
C ASP A 31 59.25 -51.17 34.93
N ASP A 32 59.03 -50.63 33.71
CA ASP A 32 59.41 -51.33 32.48
C ASP A 32 59.10 -50.51 31.20
N LEU A 33 59.87 -50.79 30.16
CA LEU A 33 59.96 -50.13 28.85
C LEU A 33 58.64 -50.19 28.03
N ASP A 34 58.29 -49.12 27.30
CA ASP A 34 58.11 -49.06 25.82
C ASP A 34 57.28 -47.82 25.37
N ARG A 35 57.42 -47.50 24.09
CA ARG A 35 57.13 -46.28 23.34
C ARG A 35 55.68 -45.74 23.36
N THR A 36 55.61 -44.41 23.38
CA THR A 36 54.76 -43.50 22.57
C THR A 36 53.67 -44.10 21.65
N VAL A 37 52.41 -43.65 21.80
CA VAL A 37 51.61 -42.82 20.84
C VAL A 37 50.08 -43.00 21.00
N ALA A 38 49.43 -41.91 21.41
CA ALA A 38 48.13 -41.33 21.03
C ALA A 38 46.83 -42.15 20.86
N SER A 39 45.79 -41.69 21.56
CA SER A 39 44.36 -41.97 21.33
C SER A 39 43.74 -40.99 20.31
N PRO A 40 42.89 -41.43 19.35
CA PRO A 40 42.11 -40.52 18.51
C PRO A 40 40.60 -40.65 18.77
N SER A 41 39.95 -39.64 19.38
CA SER A 41 38.48 -39.58 19.43
C SER A 41 37.86 -38.21 19.77
N ALA A 42 38.42 -37.10 19.26
CA ALA A 42 37.80 -35.77 19.40
C ALA A 42 37.30 -35.16 18.06
N SER A 43 37.68 -35.73 16.92
CA SER A 43 37.54 -35.08 15.61
C SER A 43 36.19 -35.33 14.92
N ALA A 44 35.38 -36.30 15.39
CA ALA A 44 34.16 -36.72 14.70
C ALA A 44 32.92 -35.87 15.05
N ALA A 45 32.86 -35.26 16.24
CA ALA A 45 31.67 -34.57 16.75
C ALA A 45 31.49 -33.12 16.23
N LEU A 46 32.53 -32.52 15.64
CA LEU A 46 32.49 -31.12 15.19
C LEU A 46 31.94 -30.95 13.76
N SER A 47 31.88 -32.04 12.98
CA SER A 47 31.53 -31.97 11.55
C SER A 47 30.03 -32.05 11.26
N SER A 48 29.22 -32.59 12.18
CA SER A 48 27.76 -32.71 12.04
C SER A 48 27.04 -31.40 12.37
N THR A 49 27.43 -30.74 13.47
CA THR A 49 26.78 -29.51 13.98
C THR A 49 26.92 -28.30 13.03
N GLY A 50 28.08 -28.16 12.36
CA GLY A 50 28.32 -27.07 11.41
C GLY A 50 27.52 -27.19 10.12
N ARG A 51 27.32 -28.43 9.61
CA ARG A 51 26.53 -28.68 8.40
C ARG A 51 25.05 -28.40 8.62
N GLU A 52 24.51 -28.75 9.79
CA GLU A 52 23.09 -28.49 10.12
C GLU A 52 22.78 -27.00 10.31
N ALA A 53 23.68 -26.26 10.97
CA ALA A 53 23.54 -24.81 11.14
C ALA A 53 23.62 -24.07 9.80
N PHE A 54 24.59 -24.43 8.95
CA PHE A 54 24.73 -23.85 7.62
C PHE A 54 23.51 -24.15 6.73
N HIS A 55 22.98 -25.38 6.77
CA HIS A 55 21.79 -25.75 6.00
C HIS A 55 20.54 -24.97 6.46
N LYS A 56 20.39 -24.70 7.76
CA LYS A 56 19.29 -23.86 8.29
C LYS A 56 19.42 -22.40 7.85
N VAL A 57 20.63 -21.85 7.84
CA VAL A 57 20.88 -20.46 7.42
C VAL A 57 20.69 -20.31 5.90
N VAL A 58 21.22 -21.23 5.10
CA VAL A 58 21.05 -21.24 3.64
C VAL A 58 19.58 -21.46 3.26
N ARG A 59 18.88 -22.38 3.92
CA ARG A 59 17.44 -22.60 3.70
C ARG A 59 16.61 -21.35 4.04
N SER A 60 16.92 -20.67 5.14
CA SER A 60 16.25 -19.44 5.56
C SER A 60 16.56 -18.25 4.62
N TRP A 61 17.79 -18.17 4.12
CA TRP A 61 18.18 -17.14 3.17
C TRP A 61 17.54 -17.37 1.79
N ALA A 62 17.55 -18.61 1.30
CA ALA A 62 16.89 -19.01 0.06
C ALA A 62 15.37 -18.83 0.13
N SER A 63 14.73 -19.20 1.26
CA SER A 63 13.28 -19.01 1.42
C SER A 63 12.88 -17.54 1.46
N LYS A 64 13.68 -16.66 2.08
CA LYS A 64 13.44 -15.21 2.07
C LYS A 64 13.52 -14.63 0.66
N LYS A 65 14.55 -15.00 -0.11
CA LYS A 65 14.73 -14.53 -1.50
C LYS A 65 13.68 -15.10 -2.45
N PHE A 66 13.29 -16.36 -2.28
CA PHE A 66 12.20 -16.99 -3.03
C PHE A 66 10.85 -16.32 -2.72
N MET A 67 10.55 -16.04 -1.44
CA MET A 67 9.32 -15.35 -1.05
C MET A 67 9.25 -13.94 -1.63
N THR A 68 10.35 -13.18 -1.62
CA THR A 68 10.43 -11.88 -2.31
C THR A 68 10.19 -12.04 -3.81
N GLY A 69 10.81 -13.03 -4.47
CA GLY A 69 10.60 -13.31 -5.88
C GLY A 69 9.14 -13.65 -6.21
N CYS A 70 8.50 -14.50 -5.40
CA CYS A 70 7.09 -14.82 -5.54
C CYS A 70 6.19 -13.60 -5.33
N VAL A 71 6.45 -12.77 -4.32
CA VAL A 71 5.65 -11.57 -4.05
C VAL A 71 5.73 -10.57 -5.20
N ILE A 72 6.90 -10.41 -5.82
CA ILE A 72 7.07 -9.53 -6.98
C ILE A 72 6.44 -10.15 -8.24
N LEU A 73 6.57 -11.47 -8.44
CA LEU A 73 6.04 -12.15 -9.62
C LEU A 73 4.53 -12.35 -9.55
N PHE A 74 3.95 -12.49 -8.36
CA PHE A 74 2.53 -12.72 -8.13
C PHE A 74 1.61 -11.73 -8.86
N PRO A 75 1.79 -10.40 -8.75
CA PRO A 75 0.97 -9.43 -9.49
C PRO A 75 1.13 -9.51 -11.02
N ILE A 76 2.32 -9.90 -11.51
CA ILE A 76 2.56 -10.07 -12.95
C ILE A 76 1.88 -11.35 -13.45
N ALA A 77 2.01 -12.45 -12.70
CA ALA A 77 1.41 -13.73 -13.05
C ALA A 77 -0.12 -13.65 -13.04
N ILE A 78 -0.70 -12.98 -12.03
CA ILE A 78 -2.16 -12.86 -11.93
C ILE A 78 -2.73 -11.98 -13.05
N THR A 79 -2.06 -10.87 -13.38
CA THR A 79 -2.49 -10.01 -14.51
C THR A 79 -2.39 -10.73 -15.84
N PHE A 80 -1.31 -11.49 -16.08
CA PHE A 80 -1.17 -12.31 -17.28
C PHE A 80 -2.23 -13.41 -17.36
N TYR A 81 -2.47 -14.13 -16.25
CA TYR A 81 -3.50 -15.16 -16.18
C TYR A 81 -4.89 -14.63 -16.49
N PHE A 82 -5.30 -13.52 -15.86
CA PHE A 82 -6.61 -12.91 -16.12
C PHE A 82 -6.74 -12.42 -17.56
N THR A 83 -5.71 -11.79 -18.10
CA THR A 83 -5.70 -11.33 -19.50
C THR A 83 -5.84 -12.50 -20.47
N TRP A 84 -5.05 -13.56 -20.26
CA TRP A 84 -5.10 -14.77 -21.06
C TRP A 84 -6.46 -15.47 -20.98
N TRP A 85 -6.99 -15.62 -19.76
CA TRP A 85 -8.33 -16.19 -19.53
C TRP A 85 -9.43 -15.39 -20.22
N PHE A 86 -9.38 -14.05 -20.14
CA PHE A 86 -10.38 -13.18 -20.76
C PHE A 86 -10.35 -13.27 -22.29
N ILE A 87 -9.16 -13.23 -22.90
CA ILE A 87 -9.01 -13.39 -24.36
C ILE A 87 -9.58 -14.73 -24.81
N HIS A 88 -9.26 -15.82 -24.11
CA HIS A 88 -9.80 -17.14 -24.43
C HIS A 88 -11.32 -17.24 -24.24
N PHE A 89 -11.88 -16.55 -23.24
CA PHE A 89 -13.31 -16.49 -23.02
C PHE A 89 -14.03 -15.80 -24.19
N VAL A 90 -13.51 -14.65 -24.63
CA VAL A 90 -14.05 -13.93 -25.80
C VAL A 90 -13.85 -14.75 -27.06
N ASP A 91 -12.67 -15.32 -27.28
CA ASP A 91 -12.38 -16.18 -28.42
C ASP A 91 -13.29 -17.40 -28.47
N GLY A 92 -13.62 -17.99 -27.32
CA GLY A 92 -14.59 -19.09 -27.24
C GLY A 92 -16.00 -18.66 -27.66
N PHE A 93 -16.44 -17.46 -27.24
CA PHE A 93 -17.75 -16.92 -27.60
C PHE A 93 -17.86 -16.59 -29.10
N PHE A 94 -16.78 -16.08 -29.70
CA PHE A 94 -16.73 -15.70 -31.13
C PHE A 94 -16.14 -16.79 -32.04
N SER A 95 -15.65 -17.91 -31.49
CA SER A 95 -15.15 -19.08 -32.22
C SER A 95 -16.03 -19.53 -33.40
N PRO A 96 -17.37 -19.68 -33.25
CA PRO A 96 -18.23 -20.07 -34.37
C PRO A 96 -18.24 -19.03 -35.51
N ILE A 97 -18.07 -17.75 -35.19
CA ILE A 97 -18.00 -16.66 -36.17
C ILE A 97 -16.65 -16.69 -36.90
N TYR A 98 -15.53 -16.88 -36.18
CA TYR A 98 -14.21 -16.98 -36.81
C TYR A 98 -14.07 -18.18 -37.73
N ALA A 99 -14.64 -19.33 -37.35
CA ALA A 99 -14.65 -20.53 -38.17
C ALA A 99 -15.39 -20.32 -39.51
N GLN A 100 -16.45 -19.50 -39.50
CA GLN A 100 -17.23 -19.19 -40.69
C GLN A 100 -16.56 -18.14 -41.59
N LEU A 101 -15.73 -17.27 -41.01
CA LEU A 101 -14.94 -16.25 -41.74
C LEU A 101 -13.55 -16.74 -42.19
N GLY A 102 -13.07 -17.89 -41.70
CA GLY A 102 -11.79 -18.49 -42.11
C GLY A 102 -10.55 -17.74 -41.61
N ILE A 103 -10.69 -16.88 -40.59
CA ILE A 103 -9.62 -16.02 -40.08
C ILE A 103 -8.98 -16.68 -38.86
N ASN A 104 -7.74 -17.15 -39.00
CA ASN A 104 -6.90 -17.63 -37.89
C ASN A 104 -5.61 -16.80 -37.85
N ILE A 105 -5.71 -15.59 -37.33
CA ILE A 105 -4.57 -14.67 -37.19
C ILE A 105 -4.20 -14.59 -35.71
N PHE A 106 -2.92 -14.77 -35.41
CA PHE A 106 -2.38 -14.57 -34.07
C PHE A 106 -2.64 -13.13 -33.60
N GLY A 107 -3.37 -12.95 -32.50
CA GLY A 107 -3.76 -11.63 -31.98
C GLY A 107 -5.19 -11.18 -32.31
N LEU A 108 -5.95 -11.96 -33.10
CA LEU A 108 -7.36 -11.66 -33.39
C LEU A 108 -8.21 -11.59 -32.11
N GLY A 109 -7.93 -12.46 -31.13
CA GLY A 109 -8.64 -12.49 -29.86
C GLY A 109 -8.48 -11.23 -29.02
N PHE A 110 -7.32 -10.58 -29.09
CA PHE A 110 -7.12 -9.30 -28.41
C PHE A 110 -7.94 -8.18 -29.06
N ILE A 111 -7.88 -8.07 -30.39
CA ILE A 111 -8.62 -7.05 -31.15
C ILE A 111 -10.11 -7.20 -30.92
N THR A 112 -10.61 -8.41 -31.02
CA THR A 112 -12.04 -8.71 -30.88
C THR A 112 -12.52 -8.54 -29.44
N SER A 113 -11.68 -8.82 -28.44
CA SER A 113 -11.93 -8.47 -27.04
C SER A 113 -12.10 -6.96 -26.83
N VAL A 114 -11.20 -6.15 -27.40
CA VAL A 114 -11.29 -4.68 -27.32
C VAL A 114 -12.56 -4.17 -28.00
N THR A 115 -12.84 -4.66 -29.21
CA THR A 115 -14.05 -4.32 -29.97
C THR A 115 -15.31 -4.75 -29.22
N PHE A 116 -15.32 -5.94 -28.63
CA PHE A 116 -16.45 -6.44 -27.84
C PHE A 116 -16.72 -5.57 -26.61
N ILE A 117 -15.68 -5.23 -25.83
CA ILE A 117 -15.82 -4.32 -24.68
C ILE A 117 -16.41 -2.98 -25.12
N PHE A 118 -15.94 -2.43 -26.23
CA PHE A 118 -16.47 -1.18 -26.78
C PHE A 118 -17.95 -1.29 -27.13
N PHE A 119 -18.36 -2.34 -27.85
CA PHE A 119 -19.77 -2.56 -28.19
C PHE A 119 -20.65 -2.79 -26.97
N VAL A 120 -20.18 -3.55 -25.98
CA VAL A 120 -20.87 -3.71 -24.70
C VAL A 120 -21.05 -2.36 -24.02
N GLY A 121 -20.01 -1.51 -24.01
CA GLY A 121 -20.11 -0.14 -23.47
C GLY A 121 -21.17 0.69 -24.17
N VAL A 122 -21.18 0.71 -25.51
CA VAL A 122 -22.19 1.43 -26.30
C VAL A 122 -23.60 0.87 -26.05
N PHE A 123 -23.74 -0.45 -25.97
CA PHE A 123 -25.02 -1.10 -25.70
C PHE A 123 -25.53 -0.75 -24.29
N MET A 124 -24.66 -0.76 -23.28
CA MET A 124 -25.02 -0.43 -21.89
C MET A 124 -25.41 1.05 -21.72
N SER A 125 -24.87 1.95 -22.54
CA SER A 125 -25.25 3.37 -22.57
C SER A 125 -26.61 3.64 -23.23
N SER A 126 -27.20 2.64 -23.91
CA SER A 126 -28.53 2.75 -24.52
C SER A 126 -29.64 2.46 -23.50
N TRP A 127 -30.86 2.95 -23.78
CA TRP A 127 -32.05 2.71 -22.95
C TRP A 127 -32.34 1.22 -22.76
N VAL A 128 -32.08 0.40 -23.77
CA VAL A 128 -32.23 -1.05 -23.71
C VAL A 128 -31.21 -1.66 -22.74
N GLY A 129 -29.94 -1.25 -22.82
CA GLY A 129 -28.89 -1.70 -21.91
C GLY A 129 -29.19 -1.33 -20.45
N ALA A 130 -29.59 -0.08 -20.22
CA ALA A 130 -30.02 0.39 -18.90
C ALA A 130 -31.19 -0.42 -18.34
N SER A 131 -32.17 -0.78 -19.18
CA SER A 131 -33.32 -1.60 -18.79
C SER A 131 -32.92 -3.04 -18.42
N VAL A 132 -32.06 -3.67 -19.23
CA VAL A 132 -31.55 -5.03 -18.98
C VAL A 132 -30.71 -5.08 -17.69
N LEU A 133 -29.84 -4.09 -17.49
CA LEU A 133 -29.07 -3.95 -16.25
C LEU A 133 -29.97 -3.80 -15.03
N GLY A 134 -31.03 -3.00 -15.13
CA GLY A 134 -32.01 -2.82 -14.05
C GLY A 134 -32.69 -4.13 -13.64
N ILE A 135 -33.05 -4.97 -14.61
CA ILE A 135 -33.65 -6.29 -14.37
C ILE A 135 -32.63 -7.24 -13.72
N GLY A 136 -31.39 -7.27 -14.22
CA GLY A 136 -30.32 -8.08 -13.64
C GLY A 136 -30.01 -7.68 -12.19
N GLU A 137 -29.97 -6.38 -11.91
CA GLU A 137 -29.81 -5.85 -10.55
C GLU A 137 -30.94 -6.28 -9.63
N TRP A 138 -32.18 -6.26 -10.13
CA TRP A 138 -33.33 -6.68 -9.34
C TRP A 138 -33.23 -8.15 -8.92
N ILE A 139 -32.78 -9.03 -9.83
CA ILE A 139 -32.53 -10.45 -9.54
C ILE A 139 -31.41 -10.61 -8.50
N ILE A 140 -30.28 -9.93 -8.68
CA ILE A 140 -29.13 -10.02 -7.78
C ILE A 140 -29.48 -9.53 -6.37
N LYS A 141 -30.27 -8.44 -6.27
CA LYS A 141 -30.72 -7.89 -4.97
C LYS A 141 -31.66 -8.83 -4.20
N ARG A 142 -32.25 -9.83 -4.87
CA ARG A 142 -33.09 -10.87 -4.27
C ARG A 142 -32.26 -11.93 -3.53
N MET A 143 -30.97 -12.07 -3.84
CA MET A 143 -30.08 -13.07 -3.24
C MET A 143 -29.34 -12.46 -2.04
N PRO A 144 -29.55 -12.98 -0.80
CA PRO A 144 -29.08 -12.33 0.42
C PRO A 144 -27.56 -12.17 0.48
N LEU A 145 -26.78 -13.13 0.00
CA LEU A 145 -25.31 -13.04 0.00
C LEU A 145 -24.77 -12.23 -1.19
N VAL A 146 -25.22 -12.55 -2.41
CA VAL A 146 -24.70 -11.95 -3.66
C VAL A 146 -24.95 -10.44 -3.71
N ARG A 147 -26.08 -9.98 -3.15
CA ARG A 147 -26.41 -8.56 -2.99
C ARG A 147 -25.29 -7.76 -2.32
N HIS A 148 -24.67 -8.29 -1.26
CA HIS A 148 -23.63 -7.56 -0.53
C HIS A 148 -22.38 -7.37 -1.38
N ILE A 149 -21.93 -8.43 -2.08
CA ILE A 149 -20.77 -8.37 -2.97
C ILE A 149 -21.04 -7.44 -4.14
N TYR A 150 -22.20 -7.58 -4.80
CA TYR A 150 -22.57 -6.72 -5.93
C TYR A 150 -22.63 -5.24 -5.56
N ASN A 151 -23.23 -4.92 -4.41
CA ASN A 151 -23.31 -3.54 -3.94
C ASN A 151 -21.92 -2.96 -3.64
N ALA A 152 -21.03 -3.73 -3.00
CA ALA A 152 -19.66 -3.29 -2.75
C ALA A 152 -18.88 -3.05 -4.05
N SER A 153 -18.97 -3.97 -5.02
CA SER A 153 -18.35 -3.80 -6.33
C SER A 153 -18.90 -2.60 -7.09
N LYS A 154 -20.23 -2.43 -7.11
CA LYS A 154 -20.89 -1.30 -7.79
C LYS A 154 -20.50 0.04 -7.16
N GLN A 155 -20.36 0.09 -5.84
CA GLN A 155 -19.88 1.28 -5.14
C GLN A 155 -18.48 1.66 -5.63
N ILE A 156 -17.54 0.71 -5.66
CA ILE A 156 -16.16 0.95 -6.13
C ILE A 156 -16.17 1.42 -7.58
N SER A 157 -16.95 0.74 -8.44
CA SER A 157 -17.12 1.12 -9.85
C SER A 157 -17.72 2.52 -10.02
N ALA A 158 -18.64 2.94 -9.14
CA ALA A 158 -19.23 4.28 -9.17
C ALA A 158 -18.22 5.36 -8.78
N ALA A 159 -17.34 5.10 -7.80
CA ALA A 159 -16.30 6.03 -7.38
C ALA A 159 -15.22 6.28 -8.45
N ILE A 160 -14.96 5.30 -9.33
CA ILE A 160 -14.01 5.44 -10.45
C ILE A 160 -14.65 5.96 -11.75
N SER A 161 -15.98 6.08 -11.80
CA SER A 161 -16.69 6.46 -13.02
C SER A 161 -16.48 7.94 -13.36
N PRO A 162 -15.99 8.29 -14.57
CA PRO A 162 -15.74 9.68 -14.96
C PRO A 162 -16.97 10.59 -14.88
N ASP A 163 -18.18 10.05 -15.09
CA ASP A 163 -19.43 10.82 -15.04
C ASP A 163 -19.86 11.15 -13.61
N GLN A 164 -19.50 10.34 -12.60
CA GLN A 164 -19.80 10.63 -11.19
C GLN A 164 -18.81 11.59 -10.53
N ASN A 165 -17.64 11.85 -11.14
CA ASN A 165 -16.73 12.92 -10.73
C ASN A 165 -17.40 14.32 -10.76
N LYS A 166 -18.55 14.48 -11.41
CA LYS A 166 -19.33 15.72 -11.35
C LYS A 166 -20.22 15.83 -10.10
N GLN A 167 -20.49 14.75 -9.36
CA GLN A 167 -21.50 14.76 -8.29
C GLN A 167 -21.11 14.12 -6.94
N ALA A 168 -20.16 13.18 -6.86
CA ALA A 168 -19.87 12.49 -5.60
C ALA A 168 -18.55 12.92 -4.92
N PHE A 169 -17.48 13.14 -5.68
CA PHE A 169 -16.18 13.60 -5.19
C PHE A 169 -15.58 14.57 -6.20
N LYS A 170 -15.81 15.86 -5.99
CA LYS A 170 -15.39 16.89 -6.93
C LYS A 170 -13.87 17.04 -6.93
N GLU A 171 -13.28 17.09 -5.73
CA GLU A 171 -11.87 17.42 -5.53
C GLU A 171 -11.35 16.78 -4.24
N ALA A 172 -10.07 16.38 -4.23
CA ALA A 172 -9.36 15.98 -3.01
C ALA A 172 -8.89 17.23 -2.25
N VAL A 173 -9.05 17.24 -0.94
CA VAL A 173 -8.78 18.41 -0.10
C VAL A 173 -8.20 18.03 1.26
N ILE A 174 -7.56 19.01 1.89
CA ILE A 174 -7.04 18.92 3.24
C ILE A 174 -7.76 19.96 4.10
N ILE A 175 -8.26 19.53 5.25
CA ILE A 175 -8.91 20.41 6.23
C ILE A 175 -8.16 20.35 7.56
N ARG A 176 -8.26 21.43 8.35
CA ARG A 176 -7.73 21.43 9.72
C ARG A 176 -8.62 20.57 10.61
N HIS A 177 -8.04 19.60 11.31
CA HIS A 177 -8.75 18.77 12.29
C HIS A 177 -8.87 19.56 13.62
N PRO A 178 -9.86 19.27 14.51
CA PRO A 178 -10.10 20.06 15.72
C PRO A 178 -8.89 20.22 16.64
N ARG A 179 -7.92 19.30 16.58
CA ARG A 179 -6.68 19.42 17.32
C ARG A 179 -5.67 20.27 16.54
N ILE A 180 -5.09 21.25 17.23
CA ILE A 180 -4.05 22.12 16.67
C ILE A 180 -2.88 21.27 16.16
N GLY A 181 -2.53 21.45 14.88
CA GLY A 181 -1.45 20.72 14.21
C GLY A 181 -1.87 19.43 13.53
N GLU A 182 -3.14 19.00 13.66
CA GLU A 182 -3.68 17.86 12.92
C GLU A 182 -4.40 18.33 11.65
N TYR A 183 -4.19 17.59 10.57
CA TYR A 183 -4.86 17.81 9.29
C TYR A 183 -5.58 16.53 8.89
N ALA A 184 -6.76 16.66 8.31
CA ALA A 184 -7.54 15.56 7.77
C ALA A 184 -7.56 15.65 6.24
N PHE A 185 -7.33 14.51 5.59
CA PHE A 185 -7.48 14.37 4.15
C PHE A 185 -8.91 13.93 3.84
N GLY A 186 -9.53 14.57 2.85
CA GLY A 186 -10.90 14.29 2.48
C GLY A 186 -11.21 14.70 1.06
N PHE A 187 -12.49 14.65 0.72
CA PHE A 187 -12.99 14.98 -0.61
C PHE A 187 -14.17 15.94 -0.49
N ILE A 188 -14.20 16.98 -1.33
CA ILE A 188 -15.39 17.82 -1.46
C ILE A 188 -16.45 17.01 -2.17
N THR A 189 -17.57 16.78 -1.49
CA THR A 189 -18.73 16.08 -2.08
C THR A 189 -19.76 17.08 -2.61
N SER A 190 -20.00 18.17 -1.88
CA SER A 190 -20.97 19.20 -2.24
C SER A 190 -20.61 20.58 -1.67
N SER A 191 -21.26 21.61 -2.20
CA SER A 191 -21.18 23.00 -1.72
C SER A 191 -22.56 23.44 -1.27
N VAL A 192 -22.66 24.00 -0.07
CA VAL A 192 -23.90 24.42 0.56
C VAL A 192 -23.73 25.86 1.05
N SER A 193 -24.65 26.76 0.69
CA SER A 193 -24.69 28.10 1.28
C SER A 193 -25.63 28.07 2.49
N LEU A 194 -25.07 28.30 3.68
CA LEU A 194 -25.85 28.44 4.91
C LEU A 194 -26.32 29.89 5.03
N GLN A 195 -27.64 30.10 5.03
CA GLN A 195 -28.22 31.40 5.37
C GLN A 195 -28.37 31.50 6.89
N SER A 196 -27.64 32.44 7.49
CA SER A 196 -27.79 32.83 8.88
C SER A 196 -28.39 34.24 8.98
N TYR A 197 -28.89 34.60 10.16
CA TYR A 197 -29.34 35.97 10.46
C TYR A 197 -28.24 37.02 10.25
N SER A 198 -26.97 36.60 10.26
CA SER A 198 -25.79 37.46 10.16
C SER A 198 -25.19 37.54 8.74
N GLY A 199 -25.70 36.76 7.78
CA GLY A 199 -25.18 36.70 6.41
C GLY A 199 -25.26 35.31 5.77
N GLN A 200 -24.83 35.22 4.51
CA GLN A 200 -24.72 33.97 3.75
C GLN A 200 -23.28 33.44 3.84
N GLU A 201 -23.10 32.22 4.33
CA GLU A 201 -21.80 31.55 4.42
C GLU A 201 -21.72 30.39 3.44
N ASP A 202 -20.71 30.39 2.57
CA ASP A 202 -20.46 29.28 1.65
C ASP A 202 -19.60 28.21 2.32
N LEU A 203 -20.22 27.06 2.54
CA LEU A 203 -19.63 25.88 3.17
C LEU A 203 -19.39 24.79 2.12
N TYR A 204 -18.30 24.06 2.27
CA TYR A 204 -18.06 22.80 1.58
C TYR A 204 -18.36 21.64 2.52
N CYS A 205 -19.09 20.65 2.00
CA CYS A 205 -19.19 19.34 2.63
C CYS A 205 -17.95 18.54 2.25
N VAL A 206 -17.08 18.32 3.22
CA VAL A 206 -15.86 17.55 3.08
C VAL A 206 -16.08 16.20 3.74
N TYR A 207 -16.05 15.14 2.93
CA TYR A 207 -16.07 13.78 3.41
C TYR A 207 -14.64 13.33 3.74
N VAL A 208 -14.42 12.95 5.00
CA VAL A 208 -13.14 12.44 5.50
C VAL A 208 -13.29 10.94 5.69
N PRO A 209 -12.82 10.12 4.74
CA PRO A 209 -12.89 8.67 4.86
C PRO A 209 -11.92 8.17 5.94
N THR A 210 -12.27 7.02 6.53
CA THR A 210 -11.34 6.16 7.26
C THR A 210 -10.58 5.27 6.24
N ASN A 211 -9.89 4.21 6.69
CA ASN A 211 -9.26 3.21 5.81
C ASN A 211 -10.24 2.48 4.86
N HIS A 212 -11.56 2.63 5.05
CA HIS A 212 -12.58 2.16 4.13
C HIS A 212 -13.24 3.35 3.44
N LEU A 213 -13.17 3.39 2.10
CA LEU A 213 -13.60 4.55 1.30
C LEU A 213 -15.05 5.00 1.55
N TYR A 214 -15.94 4.11 2.01
CA TYR A 214 -17.36 4.40 2.25
C TYR A 214 -17.73 4.62 3.72
N ILE A 215 -16.75 4.59 4.62
CA ILE A 215 -16.93 4.84 6.05
C ILE A 215 -16.07 6.05 6.42
N GLY A 216 -16.70 7.07 6.97
CA GLY A 216 -16.01 8.30 7.35
C GLY A 216 -16.96 9.33 7.91
N ASP A 217 -16.38 10.47 8.25
CA ASP A 217 -17.08 11.61 8.80
C ASP A 217 -17.34 12.64 7.70
N ILE A 218 -18.38 13.46 7.89
CA ILE A 218 -18.69 14.59 7.01
C ILE A 218 -18.53 15.86 7.82
N PHE A 219 -17.63 16.73 7.37
CA PHE A 219 -17.41 18.04 7.96
C PHE A 219 -17.95 19.12 7.02
N MET A 220 -18.67 20.09 7.58
CA MET A 220 -19.02 21.32 6.87
C MET A 220 -17.99 22.38 7.24
N VAL A 221 -17.18 22.79 6.27
CA VAL A 221 -16.03 23.69 6.48
C VAL A 221 -16.19 24.92 5.59
N ASN A 222 -15.82 26.09 6.11
CA ASN A 222 -15.85 27.32 5.32
C ASN A 222 -14.94 27.19 4.10
N SER A 223 -15.40 27.68 2.95
CA SER A 223 -14.63 27.63 1.70
C SER A 223 -13.20 28.19 1.80
N LYS A 224 -12.95 29.14 2.71
CA LYS A 224 -11.65 29.77 2.95
C LYS A 224 -10.67 28.91 3.75
N ASP A 225 -11.17 27.93 4.52
CA ASP A 225 -10.37 27.10 5.42
C ASP A 225 -9.98 25.75 4.80
N VAL A 226 -10.34 25.54 3.52
CA VAL A 226 -10.05 24.32 2.77
C VAL A 226 -8.76 24.49 1.98
N ILE A 227 -7.82 23.56 2.17
CA ILE A 227 -6.54 23.53 1.45
C ILE A 227 -6.67 22.58 0.27
N ARG A 228 -6.41 23.06 -0.96
CA ARG A 228 -6.50 22.26 -2.18
C ARG A 228 -5.12 21.77 -2.64
N PRO A 229 -4.75 20.49 -2.39
CA PRO A 229 -3.52 19.93 -2.93
C PRO A 229 -3.62 19.70 -4.44
N ASN A 230 -2.48 19.72 -5.13
CA ASN A 230 -2.35 19.31 -6.53
C ASN A 230 -2.38 17.77 -6.62
N LEU A 231 -3.54 17.19 -6.30
CA LEU A 231 -3.81 15.76 -6.36
C LEU A 231 -5.12 15.52 -7.08
N SER A 232 -5.12 14.52 -7.96
CA SER A 232 -6.36 14.01 -8.55
C SER A 232 -7.18 13.25 -7.51
N VAL A 233 -8.49 13.17 -7.72
CA VAL A 233 -9.40 12.35 -6.89
C VAL A 233 -8.92 10.89 -6.85
N ARG A 234 -8.39 10.37 -7.96
CA ARG A 234 -7.85 9.02 -8.06
C ARG A 234 -6.66 8.79 -7.12
N GLU A 235 -5.69 9.71 -7.13
CA GLU A 235 -4.54 9.65 -6.21
C GLU A 235 -5.00 9.78 -4.76
N GLY A 236 -5.99 10.62 -4.49
CA GLY A 236 -6.61 10.71 -3.17
C GLY A 236 -7.22 9.38 -2.70
N ILE A 237 -7.95 8.68 -3.58
CA ILE A 237 -8.54 7.37 -3.26
C ILE A 237 -7.42 6.36 -2.95
N GLU A 238 -6.33 6.38 -3.71
CA GLU A 238 -5.18 5.50 -3.47
C GLU A 238 -4.53 5.77 -2.10
N ILE A 239 -4.38 7.03 -1.71
CA ILE A 239 -3.86 7.43 -0.39
C ILE A 239 -4.75 6.83 0.72
N VAL A 240 -6.07 6.96 0.59
CA VAL A 240 -7.03 6.46 1.60
C VAL A 240 -7.00 4.94 1.69
N VAL A 241 -7.07 4.24 0.55
CA VAL A 241 -7.10 2.77 0.50
C VAL A 241 -5.77 2.16 0.96
N SER A 242 -4.66 2.84 0.72
CA SER A 242 -3.33 2.43 1.21
C SER A 242 -3.08 2.75 2.68
N GLY A 243 -4.02 3.40 3.37
CA GLY A 243 -3.85 3.85 4.76
C GLY A 243 -2.77 4.94 4.90
N GLY A 244 -2.57 5.76 3.88
CA GLY A 244 -1.59 6.85 3.85
C GLY A 244 -0.22 6.48 3.28
N MET A 245 0.04 5.21 2.92
CA MET A 245 1.34 4.78 2.41
C MET A 245 1.68 5.36 1.04
N SER A 246 0.67 5.69 0.22
CA SER A 246 0.85 6.34 -1.08
C SER A 246 0.91 7.88 -1.00
N MET A 247 1.00 8.48 0.20
CA MET A 247 1.07 9.94 0.35
C MET A 247 2.39 10.48 -0.24
N PRO A 248 2.35 11.48 -1.15
CA PRO A 248 3.56 12.09 -1.68
C PRO A 248 4.33 12.83 -0.60
N GLN A 249 5.66 12.90 -0.76
CA GLN A 249 6.55 13.56 0.20
C GLN A 249 6.36 15.09 0.23
N ILE A 250 5.84 15.67 -0.85
CA ILE A 250 5.59 17.10 -0.99
C ILE A 250 4.18 17.29 -1.56
N LEU A 251 3.33 18.02 -0.83
CA LEU A 251 2.01 18.44 -1.28
C LEU A 251 2.08 19.91 -1.70
N SER A 252 2.06 20.17 -3.01
CA SER A 252 1.91 21.53 -3.54
C SER A 252 0.44 21.92 -3.52
N THR A 253 0.11 23.12 -3.05
CA THR A 253 -1.26 23.65 -3.08
C THR A 253 -1.55 24.31 -4.42
N LEU A 254 -2.78 24.18 -4.90
CA LEU A 254 -3.23 24.81 -6.15
C LEU A 254 -3.58 26.30 -5.98
N ASP A 255 -3.58 26.84 -4.76
CA ASP A 255 -3.90 28.24 -4.52
C ASP A 255 -2.70 29.19 -4.68
N PRO A 256 -2.88 30.32 -5.40
CA PRO A 256 -1.93 31.41 -5.48
C PRO A 256 -2.14 32.34 -4.28
N HIS A 257 -1.36 32.17 -3.20
CA HIS A 257 -1.20 33.26 -2.24
C HIS A 257 0.07 34.04 -2.59
N PRO A 258 -0.03 35.33 -2.97
CA PRO A 258 1.15 36.18 -3.14
C PRO A 258 1.80 36.41 -1.78
N ASP A 259 3.13 36.30 -1.76
CA ASP A 259 4.06 36.88 -0.79
C ASP A 259 3.64 36.92 0.69
N LEU A 260 4.02 35.88 1.43
CA LEU A 260 4.30 35.99 2.87
C LEU A 260 5.81 35.96 3.19
N HIS A 261 6.64 36.38 2.23
CA HIS A 261 8.10 36.54 2.42
C HIS A 261 8.61 37.99 2.34
N ALA A 262 7.71 38.98 2.21
CA ALA A 262 8.08 40.40 2.17
C ALA A 262 7.70 41.17 3.45
N ILE A 263 7.98 40.61 4.64
CA ILE A 263 7.95 41.38 5.90
C ILE A 263 9.18 41.02 6.75
N HIS A 264 10.39 41.20 6.21
CA HIS A 264 11.58 41.38 7.07
C HIS A 264 12.78 42.07 6.41
N THR A 265 12.58 43.17 5.67
CA THR A 265 13.68 44.12 5.37
C THR A 265 13.11 45.50 5.05
N ASP A 266 12.55 46.18 6.05
CA ASP A 266 12.67 47.65 6.12
C ASP A 266 12.44 48.16 7.56
N ARG A 267 13.46 48.02 8.40
CA ARG A 267 13.65 48.80 9.62
C ARG A 267 15.14 49.02 9.83
N GLY A 268 15.70 49.99 9.13
CA GLY A 268 17.07 50.39 9.35
C GLY A 268 17.53 51.52 8.44
N GLY A 269 17.07 52.75 8.67
CA GLY A 269 17.71 53.91 8.06
C GLY A 269 16.88 55.18 7.95
N ALA A 270 16.45 55.76 9.07
CA ALA A 270 16.14 57.19 9.09
C ALA A 270 16.61 57.83 10.40
N SER A 271 17.37 58.92 10.24
CA SER A 271 17.85 59.89 11.23
C SER A 271 19.18 59.61 11.93
N ARG A 272 20.25 60.24 11.41
CA ARG A 272 20.98 61.31 12.12
C ARG A 272 21.99 62.03 11.21
N SER A 273 22.03 63.36 11.40
CA SER A 273 22.94 64.43 10.93
C SER A 273 22.99 64.73 9.43
#